data_AF-A0A9E3GN11-F1
#
_entry.id   AF-A0A9E3GN11-F1
#
_cell.length_a   1.000
_cell.length_b   1.000
_cell.length_c   1.000
_cell.angle_alpha   90.00
_cell.angle_beta   90.00
_cell.angle_gamma   90.00
#
_symmetry.space_group_name_H-M   'P 1'
#
loop_
_entity.id
_entity.type
_entity.pdbx_description
1 polymer ?
#
loop_
_entity_poly.entity_id
_entity_poly.type
_entity_poly.pdbx_seq_one_letter_code
_entity_poly.pdbx_strand_id
1 'polypeptide(L)'
;PAGLALMALAVLGCAGGLAAGVGSGPLWLDETLSVEIARLPLPDLYAGLRQDGAPPVYYLLLKAWMALVGTGTVAVRLLTVLFVPVALLLAHRLGGRLAGVGGARAAVIVLAALPWTMRYGSETRMYLLVVVEVLAGALLLERVRRSASRGAFAALGAVTALLLLTHYWSLFLLAVVGAWCIGGGPGLPSGSNEAPTAPGFAMQPATPILAYASDRTSAGRLHRRFSIASRSGGRTGTSSRSRCARSSGTAFHSRSKNSVLALTAAPRSDIRAISAPSCWSAVSTA
;
A
#
# COMPACT_ATOMS: atom_id res chain seq x y z
N PRO A 1 -17.62 -11.59 -29.03
CA PRO A 1 -17.83 -10.16 -29.39
C PRO A 1 -17.93 -9.20 -28.18
N ALA A 2 -18.92 -9.34 -27.30
CA ALA A 2 -19.16 -8.36 -26.22
C ALA A 2 -18.02 -8.23 -25.19
N GLY A 3 -17.33 -9.34 -24.86
CA GLY A 3 -16.18 -9.30 -23.92
C GLY A 3 -14.97 -8.56 -24.47
N LEU A 4 -14.69 -8.70 -25.76
CA LEU A 4 -13.59 -7.98 -26.43
C LEU A 4 -13.90 -6.49 -26.58
N ALA A 5 -15.16 -6.14 -26.88
CA ALA A 5 -15.60 -4.76 -26.92
C ALA A 5 -15.46 -4.08 -25.55
N LEU A 6 -15.87 -4.74 -24.46
CA LEU A 6 -15.67 -4.23 -23.10
C LEU A 6 -14.19 -4.04 -22.77
N MET A 7 -13.35 -5.01 -23.10
CA MET A 7 -11.90 -4.90 -22.89
C MET A 7 -11.32 -3.72 -23.66
N ALA A 8 -11.67 -3.57 -24.94
CA ALA A 8 -11.21 -2.46 -25.76
C ALA A 8 -11.66 -1.11 -25.18
N LEU A 9 -12.93 -0.99 -24.76
CA LEU A 9 -13.45 0.21 -24.11
C LEU A 9 -12.75 0.51 -22.78
N ALA A 10 -12.49 -0.51 -21.95
CA ALA A 10 -11.77 -0.33 -20.69
C ALA A 10 -10.33 0.15 -20.93
N VAL A 11 -9.63 -0.46 -21.90
CA VAL A 11 -8.26 -0.06 -22.28
C VAL A 11 -8.26 1.35 -22.83
N LEU A 12 -9.18 1.70 -23.74
CA LEU A 12 -9.28 3.04 -24.32
C LEU A 12 -9.65 4.10 -23.26
N GLY A 13 -10.57 3.79 -22.36
CA GLY A 13 -10.96 4.67 -21.25
C GLY A 13 -9.81 4.92 -20.28
N CYS A 14 -9.09 3.86 -19.89
CA CYS A 14 -7.89 3.98 -19.07
C CYS A 14 -6.80 4.78 -19.80
N ALA A 15 -6.53 4.46 -21.06
CA ALA A 15 -5.53 5.17 -21.86
C ALA A 15 -5.86 6.66 -22.01
N GLY A 16 -7.13 7.01 -22.24
CA GLY A 16 -7.59 8.41 -22.29
C GLY A 16 -7.42 9.14 -20.96
N GLY A 17 -7.83 8.51 -19.86
CA GLY A 17 -7.65 9.08 -18.51
C GLY A 17 -6.18 9.28 -18.13
N LEU A 18 -5.33 8.31 -18.48
CA LEU A 18 -3.90 8.37 -18.25
C LEU A 18 -3.22 9.40 -19.16
N ALA A 19 -3.59 9.50 -20.43
CA ALA A 19 -3.03 10.50 -21.34
C ALA A 19 -3.27 11.94 -20.82
N ALA A 20 -4.44 12.20 -20.23
CA ALA A 20 -4.72 13.49 -19.58
C ALA A 20 -3.86 13.74 -18.32
N GLY A 21 -3.53 12.68 -17.56
CA GLY A 21 -2.74 12.74 -16.33
C GLY A 21 -1.22 12.74 -16.53
N VAL A 22 -0.72 12.10 -17.58
CA VAL A 22 0.71 11.85 -17.78
C VAL A 22 1.47 13.14 -18.10
N GLY A 23 0.85 14.05 -18.86
CA GLY A 23 1.43 15.36 -19.19
C GLY A 23 1.16 16.46 -18.17
N SER A 24 0.38 16.20 -17.12
CA SER A 24 0.02 17.23 -16.15
C SER A 24 1.01 17.25 -14.97
N GLY A 25 1.63 18.41 -14.79
CA GLY A 25 2.46 18.75 -13.63
C GLY A 25 3.88 18.13 -13.63
N PRO A 26 4.75 18.62 -12.73
CA PRO A 26 6.06 18.05 -12.51
C PRO A 26 5.98 16.62 -11.95
N LEU A 27 7.11 15.90 -12.01
CA LEU A 27 7.25 14.62 -11.31
C LEU A 27 7.09 14.82 -9.80
N TRP A 28 6.47 13.85 -9.15
CA TRP A 28 6.44 13.81 -7.70
C TRP A 28 7.87 13.56 -7.17
N LEU A 29 8.12 13.88 -5.90
CA LEU A 29 9.44 13.71 -5.30
C LEU A 29 9.95 12.26 -5.47
N ASP A 30 9.06 11.33 -5.28
CA ASP A 30 9.30 9.91 -5.23
C ASP A 30 9.49 9.33 -6.66
N GLU A 31 8.78 9.85 -7.66
CA GLU A 31 9.05 9.61 -9.09
C GLU A 31 10.42 10.16 -9.50
N THR A 32 10.76 11.37 -9.06
CA THR A 32 12.04 12.02 -9.37
C THR A 32 13.20 11.20 -8.83
N LEU A 33 13.11 10.73 -7.58
CA LEU A 33 14.10 9.83 -6.99
C LEU A 33 14.26 8.54 -7.82
N SER A 34 13.17 7.97 -8.32
CA SER A 34 13.21 6.77 -9.15
C SER A 34 13.95 7.01 -10.47
N VAL A 35 13.68 8.14 -11.12
CA VAL A 35 14.36 8.57 -12.35
C VAL A 35 15.84 8.81 -12.10
N GLU A 36 16.20 9.56 -11.06
CA GLU A 36 17.59 9.88 -10.75
C GLU A 36 18.41 8.63 -10.41
N ILE A 37 17.87 7.71 -9.61
CA ILE A 37 18.53 6.41 -9.34
C ILE A 37 18.72 5.62 -10.64
N ALA A 38 17.72 5.60 -11.53
CA ALA A 38 17.80 4.87 -12.79
C ALA A 38 18.77 5.52 -13.81
N ARG A 39 19.10 6.81 -13.68
CA ARG A 39 20.13 7.48 -14.48
C ARG A 39 21.54 7.00 -14.14
N LEU A 40 21.79 6.66 -12.88
CA LEU A 40 23.12 6.28 -12.40
C LEU A 40 23.73 5.10 -13.17
N PRO A 41 25.07 5.02 -13.30
CA PRO A 41 25.76 3.80 -13.74
C PRO A 41 25.33 2.59 -12.89
N LEU A 42 25.40 1.38 -13.45
CA LEU A 42 24.91 0.18 -12.75
C LEU A 42 25.48 0.00 -11.33
N PRO A 43 26.79 0.18 -11.06
CA PRO A 43 27.32 0.06 -9.70
C PRO A 43 26.67 1.06 -8.71
N ASP A 44 26.52 2.31 -9.14
CA ASP A 44 25.95 3.39 -8.33
C ASP A 44 24.44 3.26 -8.18
N LEU A 45 23.76 2.70 -9.19
CA LEU A 45 22.33 2.37 -9.12
C LEU A 45 22.09 1.37 -7.98
N TYR A 46 22.88 0.29 -7.90
CA TYR A 46 22.72 -0.68 -6.80
C TYR A 46 23.04 -0.06 -5.43
N ALA A 47 24.00 0.86 -5.35
CA ALA A 47 24.28 1.61 -4.14
C ALA A 47 23.10 2.51 -3.74
N GLY A 48 22.51 3.23 -4.70
CA GLY A 48 21.32 4.05 -4.50
C GLY A 48 20.10 3.23 -4.06
N LEU A 49 19.88 2.07 -4.68
CA LEU A 49 18.80 1.15 -4.29
C LEU A 49 18.92 0.64 -2.86
N ARG A 50 20.16 0.40 -2.39
CA ARG A 50 20.39 0.01 -0.98
C ARG A 50 20.00 1.12 0.00
N GLN A 51 20.13 2.37 -0.40
CA GLN A 51 19.73 3.53 0.42
C GLN A 51 18.22 3.78 0.34
N ASP A 52 17.62 3.65 -0.85
CA ASP A 52 16.17 3.78 -1.06
C ASP A 52 15.39 2.59 -0.47
N GLY A 53 16.06 1.45 -0.25
CA GLY A 53 15.43 0.21 0.21
C GLY A 53 14.58 -0.46 -0.87
N ALA A 54 14.75 -0.07 -2.14
CA ALA A 54 13.94 -0.54 -3.24
C ALA A 54 14.60 -1.72 -3.99
N PRO A 55 13.83 -2.76 -4.35
CA PRO A 55 14.32 -3.85 -5.19
C PRO A 55 14.61 -3.41 -6.65
N PRO A 56 15.50 -4.11 -7.37
CA PRO A 56 16.11 -3.58 -8.58
C PRO A 56 15.27 -3.68 -9.87
N VAL A 57 14.28 -4.58 -9.96
CA VAL A 57 13.65 -4.94 -11.25
C VAL A 57 13.04 -3.73 -11.95
N TYR A 58 12.27 -2.93 -11.23
CA TYR A 58 11.61 -1.75 -11.80
C TYR A 58 12.62 -0.69 -12.27
N TYR A 59 13.69 -0.45 -11.51
CA TYR A 59 14.67 0.59 -11.80
C TYR A 59 15.56 0.20 -12.98
N LEU A 60 15.90 -1.09 -13.10
CA LEU A 60 16.60 -1.61 -14.28
C LEU A 60 15.74 -1.49 -15.54
N LEU A 61 14.44 -1.79 -15.43
CA LEU A 61 13.49 -1.63 -16.52
C LEU A 61 13.32 -0.16 -16.91
N LEU A 62 13.20 0.73 -15.92
CA LEU A 62 13.12 2.17 -16.13
C LEU A 62 14.40 2.72 -16.78
N LYS A 63 15.57 2.25 -16.37
CA LYS A 63 16.85 2.61 -16.99
C LYS A 63 16.89 2.24 -18.47
N ALA A 64 16.52 1.00 -18.80
CA ALA A 64 16.46 0.53 -20.17
C ALA A 64 15.43 1.32 -20.99
N TRP A 65 14.26 1.60 -20.42
CA TRP A 65 13.21 2.39 -21.07
C TRP A 65 13.65 3.82 -21.36
N MET A 66 14.30 4.48 -20.39
CA MET A 66 14.84 5.83 -20.55
C MET A 66 15.89 5.92 -21.66
N ALA A 67 16.67 4.86 -21.87
CA ALA A 67 17.63 4.81 -22.97
C ALA A 67 16.95 4.75 -24.35
N LEU A 68 15.71 4.25 -24.43
CA LEU A 68 14.96 4.09 -25.67
C LEU A 68 14.04 5.29 -25.98
N VAL A 69 13.34 5.80 -24.97
CA VAL A 69 12.25 6.80 -25.14
C VAL A 69 12.65 8.17 -24.59
N GLY A 70 13.74 8.24 -23.81
CA GLY A 70 14.23 9.47 -23.18
C GLY A 70 13.73 9.65 -21.74
N THR A 71 14.07 10.80 -21.16
CA THR A 71 13.92 11.05 -19.72
C THR A 71 12.93 12.18 -19.39
N GLY A 72 12.12 12.61 -20.34
CA GLY A 72 11.07 13.61 -20.08
C GLY A 72 9.96 13.02 -19.20
N THR A 73 9.23 13.88 -18.49
CA THR A 73 8.12 13.48 -17.59
C THR A 73 7.14 12.50 -18.25
N VAL A 74 6.70 12.81 -19.46
CA VAL A 74 5.81 11.93 -20.23
C VAL A 74 6.50 10.62 -20.57
N ALA A 75 7.74 10.67 -21.04
CA ALA A 75 8.50 9.49 -21.45
C ALA A 75 8.66 8.47 -20.31
N VAL A 76 9.01 8.93 -19.10
CA VAL A 76 9.22 8.03 -17.95
C VAL A 76 7.90 7.42 -17.45
N ARG A 77 6.82 8.22 -17.42
CA ARG A 77 5.48 7.75 -17.02
C ARG A 77 4.87 6.76 -18.01
N LEU A 78 5.19 6.88 -19.30
CA LEU A 78 4.70 5.95 -20.33
C LEU A 78 5.08 4.50 -20.05
N LEU A 79 6.22 4.23 -19.41
CA LEU A 79 6.59 2.87 -19.00
C LEU A 79 5.49 2.25 -18.14
N THR A 80 5.05 2.95 -17.10
CA THR A 80 4.05 2.44 -16.18
C THR A 80 2.68 2.34 -16.85
N VAL A 81 2.33 3.29 -17.72
CA VAL A 81 1.07 3.27 -18.50
C VAL A 81 0.92 1.97 -19.30
N LEU A 82 2.01 1.44 -19.85
CA LEU A 82 1.99 0.19 -20.62
C LEU A 82 1.57 -1.03 -19.79
N PHE A 83 1.73 -1.00 -18.46
CA PHE A 83 1.30 -2.10 -17.61
C PHE A 83 -0.22 -2.14 -17.39
N VAL A 84 -0.95 -1.04 -17.62
CA VAL A 84 -2.40 -0.99 -17.43
C VAL A 84 -3.15 -1.96 -18.35
N PRO A 85 -2.96 -1.94 -19.68
CA PRO A 85 -3.65 -2.90 -20.55
C PRO A 85 -3.24 -4.36 -20.26
N VAL A 86 -1.99 -4.58 -19.83
CA VAL A 86 -1.51 -5.92 -19.44
C VAL A 86 -2.24 -6.38 -18.17
N ALA A 87 -2.37 -5.53 -17.16
CA ALA A 87 -3.09 -5.84 -15.93
C ALA A 87 -4.56 -6.15 -16.21
N LEU A 88 -5.24 -5.33 -17.03
CA LEU A 88 -6.63 -5.57 -17.44
C LEU A 88 -6.79 -6.91 -18.15
N LEU A 89 -5.90 -7.25 -19.08
CA LEU A 89 -5.92 -8.51 -19.80
C LEU A 89 -5.75 -9.71 -18.86
N LEU A 90 -4.78 -9.65 -17.94
CA LEU A 90 -4.55 -10.73 -16.97
C LEU A 90 -5.72 -10.86 -16.00
N ALA A 91 -6.29 -9.76 -15.51
CA ALA A 91 -7.47 -9.75 -14.66
C ALA A 91 -8.68 -10.37 -15.37
N HIS A 92 -8.90 -10.05 -16.65
CA HIS A 92 -9.97 -10.66 -17.45
C HIS A 92 -9.82 -12.17 -17.57
N ARG A 93 -8.60 -12.63 -17.87
CA ARG A 93 -8.32 -14.07 -17.98
C ARG A 93 -8.51 -14.77 -16.65
N LEU A 94 -8.01 -14.19 -15.55
CA LEU A 94 -8.15 -14.76 -14.22
C LEU A 94 -9.62 -14.81 -13.81
N GLY A 95 -10.33 -13.67 -13.86
CA GLY A 95 -11.77 -13.61 -13.56
C GLY A 95 -12.60 -14.57 -14.42
N GLY A 96 -12.23 -14.73 -15.69
CA GLY A 96 -12.84 -15.68 -16.61
C GLY A 96 -12.69 -17.14 -16.21
N ARG A 97 -11.52 -17.50 -15.67
CA ARG A 97 -11.27 -18.87 -15.21
C ARG A 97 -11.96 -19.18 -13.89
N LEU A 98 -12.12 -18.18 -13.02
CA LEU A 98 -12.72 -18.32 -11.69
C LEU A 98 -14.25 -18.28 -11.67
N ALA A 99 -14.85 -17.42 -12.50
CA ALA A 99 -16.29 -17.15 -12.44
C ALA A 99 -16.90 -16.94 -13.84
N GLY A 100 -16.30 -17.55 -14.87
CA GLY A 100 -16.78 -17.52 -16.24
C GLY A 100 -16.83 -16.12 -16.85
N VAL A 101 -17.68 -15.94 -17.87
CA VAL A 101 -17.78 -14.67 -18.60
C VAL A 101 -18.17 -13.49 -17.69
N GLY A 102 -19.02 -13.73 -16.69
CA GLY A 102 -19.39 -12.71 -15.70
C GLY A 102 -18.20 -12.23 -14.88
N GLY A 103 -17.41 -13.17 -14.34
CA GLY A 103 -16.18 -12.87 -13.61
C GLY A 103 -15.14 -12.12 -14.44
N ALA A 104 -14.97 -12.51 -15.71
CA ALA A 104 -14.06 -11.84 -16.64
C ALA A 104 -14.43 -10.35 -16.85
N ARG A 105 -15.74 -10.05 -16.95
CA ARG A 105 -16.23 -8.68 -17.09
C ARG A 105 -16.11 -7.90 -15.79
N ALA A 106 -16.53 -8.49 -14.67
CA ALA A 106 -16.45 -7.87 -13.36
C ALA A 106 -15.01 -7.49 -13.00
N ALA A 107 -14.04 -8.39 -13.22
CA ALA A 107 -12.63 -8.12 -12.94
C ALA A 107 -12.08 -6.91 -13.72
N VAL A 108 -12.41 -6.79 -15.01
CA VAL A 108 -12.00 -5.65 -15.85
C VAL A 108 -12.67 -4.36 -15.38
N ILE A 109 -13.98 -4.40 -15.12
CA ILE A 109 -14.74 -3.21 -14.68
C ILE A 109 -14.19 -2.71 -13.34
N VAL A 110 -14.02 -3.60 -12.36
CA VAL A 110 -13.49 -3.25 -11.04
C VAL A 110 -12.09 -2.66 -11.17
N LEU A 111 -11.19 -3.32 -11.92
CA LEU A 111 -9.81 -2.85 -12.04
C LEU A 111 -9.70 -1.52 -12.82
N ALA A 112 -10.47 -1.35 -13.89
CA ALA A 112 -10.48 -0.12 -14.69
C ALA A 112 -11.12 1.06 -13.95
N ALA A 113 -12.16 0.81 -13.16
CA ALA A 113 -12.84 1.85 -12.38
C ALA A 113 -12.10 2.22 -11.08
N LEU A 114 -11.09 1.44 -10.68
CA LEU A 114 -10.36 1.70 -9.44
C LEU A 114 -9.49 2.95 -9.60
N PRO A 115 -9.65 3.99 -8.76
CA PRO A 115 -8.88 5.22 -8.88
C PRO A 115 -7.37 4.97 -8.71
N TRP A 116 -7.01 3.94 -7.94
CA TRP A 116 -5.63 3.51 -7.74
C TRP A 116 -4.97 2.96 -9.01
N THR A 117 -5.72 2.33 -9.92
CA THR A 117 -5.18 1.89 -11.21
C THR A 117 -4.79 3.08 -12.07
N MET A 118 -5.58 4.17 -12.03
CA MET A 118 -5.26 5.39 -12.76
C MET A 118 -4.08 6.11 -12.14
N ARG A 119 -4.08 6.28 -10.81
CA ARG A 119 -2.97 6.95 -10.10
C ARG A 119 -1.65 6.20 -10.25
N TYR A 120 -1.63 4.91 -9.95
CA TYR A 120 -0.40 4.11 -10.08
C TYR A 120 -0.07 3.76 -11.52
N GLY A 121 -1.01 3.91 -12.47
CA GLY A 121 -0.74 3.76 -13.89
C GLY A 121 -0.09 4.97 -14.54
N SER A 122 -0.18 6.16 -13.93
CA SER A 122 0.46 7.39 -14.42
C SER A 122 1.71 7.79 -13.65
N GLU A 123 2.04 7.11 -12.55
CA GLU A 123 3.24 7.37 -11.76
C GLU A 123 4.42 6.51 -12.21
N THR A 124 5.62 7.10 -12.23
CA THR A 124 6.88 6.40 -12.52
C THR A 124 7.32 5.58 -11.30
N ARG A 125 6.49 4.61 -10.91
CA ARG A 125 6.68 3.70 -9.77
C ARG A 125 6.32 2.25 -10.11
N MET A 126 6.83 1.33 -9.29
CA MET A 126 6.70 -0.13 -9.49
C MET A 126 5.30 -0.71 -9.23
N TYR A 127 4.38 0.05 -8.65
CA TYR A 127 3.13 -0.49 -8.11
C TYR A 127 2.27 -1.20 -9.15
N LEU A 128 2.17 -0.68 -10.37
CA LEU A 128 1.36 -1.32 -11.39
C LEU A 128 2.04 -2.57 -11.98
N LEU A 129 3.37 -2.60 -12.02
CA LEU A 129 4.12 -3.80 -12.36
C LEU A 129 3.86 -4.92 -11.33
N VAL A 130 3.80 -4.58 -10.03
CA VAL A 130 3.41 -5.52 -8.97
C VAL A 130 2.03 -6.12 -9.24
N VAL A 131 1.05 -5.31 -9.65
CA VAL A 131 -0.30 -5.82 -10.01
C VAL A 131 -0.23 -6.82 -11.16
N VAL A 132 0.54 -6.53 -12.20
CA VAL A 132 0.76 -7.43 -13.34
C VAL A 132 1.39 -8.75 -12.88
N GLU A 133 2.45 -8.69 -12.08
CA GLU A 133 3.17 -9.86 -11.56
C GLU A 133 2.28 -10.72 -10.66
N VAL A 134 1.46 -10.11 -9.80
CA VAL A 134 0.50 -10.83 -8.94
C VAL A 134 -0.56 -11.55 -9.78
N LEU A 135 -1.13 -10.89 -10.79
CA LEU A 135 -2.13 -11.50 -11.67
C LEU A 135 -1.52 -12.62 -12.52
N ALA A 136 -0.30 -12.43 -13.02
CA ALA A 136 0.45 -13.46 -13.75
C ALA A 136 0.77 -14.66 -12.83
N GLY A 137 1.22 -14.40 -11.61
CA GLY A 137 1.49 -15.41 -10.59
C GLY A 137 0.24 -16.22 -10.24
N ALA A 138 -0.91 -15.59 -10.08
CA ALA A 138 -2.18 -16.27 -9.83
C ALA A 138 -2.59 -17.20 -10.99
N LEU A 139 -2.46 -16.75 -12.25
CA LEU A 139 -2.73 -17.57 -13.44
C LEU A 139 -1.77 -18.76 -13.58
N LEU A 140 -0.50 -18.57 -13.21
CA LEU A 140 0.52 -19.62 -13.22
C LEU A 140 0.32 -20.61 -12.09
N LEU A 141 -0.04 -20.14 -10.90
CA LEU A 141 -0.38 -20.99 -9.76
C LEU A 141 -1.58 -21.87 -10.08
N GLU A 142 -2.63 -21.30 -10.66
CA GLU A 142 -3.78 -22.06 -11.14
C GLU A 142 -3.38 -23.09 -12.20
N ARG A 143 -2.50 -22.73 -13.14
CA ARG A 143 -1.98 -23.66 -14.15
C ARG A 143 -1.22 -24.81 -13.51
N VAL A 144 -0.32 -24.53 -12.56
CA VAL A 144 0.44 -25.54 -11.82
C VAL A 144 -0.49 -26.50 -11.07
N ARG A 145 -1.57 -26.00 -10.47
CA ARG A 145 -2.56 -26.83 -9.78
C ARG A 145 -3.36 -27.73 -10.73
N ARG A 146 -3.58 -27.31 -11.98
CA ARG A 146 -4.25 -28.13 -13.01
C ARG A 146 -3.30 -29.13 -13.68
N SER A 147 -2.07 -28.71 -13.98
CA SER A 147 -1.04 -29.53 -14.60
C SER A 147 0.34 -29.21 -14.03
N ALA A 148 0.88 -30.17 -13.28
CA ALA A 148 2.16 -30.09 -12.58
C ALA A 148 3.38 -30.23 -13.52
N SER A 149 3.40 -29.47 -14.62
CA SER A 149 4.54 -29.46 -15.56
C SER A 149 5.72 -28.68 -14.99
N ARG A 150 6.95 -29.19 -15.21
CA ARG A 150 8.19 -28.51 -14.81
C ARG A 150 8.27 -27.07 -15.33
N GLY A 151 7.84 -26.83 -16.57
CA GLY A 151 7.82 -25.50 -17.16
C GLY A 151 6.87 -24.53 -16.44
N ALA A 152 5.70 -24.98 -15.99
CA ALA A 152 4.77 -24.14 -15.24
C ALA A 152 5.30 -23.78 -13.85
N PHE A 153 5.95 -24.73 -13.16
CA PHE A 153 6.64 -24.45 -11.89
C PHE A 153 7.80 -23.47 -12.07
N ALA A 154 8.62 -23.65 -13.11
CA ALA A 154 9.72 -22.73 -13.40
C ALA A 154 9.21 -21.31 -13.70
N ALA A 155 8.15 -21.18 -14.49
CA ALA A 155 7.52 -19.89 -14.77
C ALA A 155 6.93 -19.24 -13.52
N LEU A 156 6.25 -20.01 -12.65
CA LEU A 156 5.73 -19.52 -11.38
C LEU A 156 6.87 -19.03 -10.48
N GLY A 157 7.91 -19.83 -10.30
CA GLY A 157 9.08 -19.46 -9.51
C GLY A 157 9.77 -18.20 -10.03
N ALA A 158 9.90 -18.05 -11.35
CA ALA A 158 10.47 -16.86 -11.97
C ALA A 158 9.61 -15.61 -11.70
N VAL A 159 8.29 -15.68 -11.88
CA VAL A 159 7.39 -14.55 -11.58
C VAL A 159 7.38 -14.22 -10.10
N THR A 160 7.42 -15.21 -9.21
CA THR A 160 7.54 -15.00 -7.76
C THR A 160 8.85 -14.32 -7.38
N ALA A 161 9.97 -14.72 -8.00
CA ALA A 161 11.26 -14.08 -7.77
C ALA A 161 11.27 -12.64 -8.28
N LEU A 162 10.73 -12.39 -9.48
CA LEU A 162 10.58 -11.04 -10.02
C LEU A 162 9.71 -10.17 -9.10
N LEU A 163 8.57 -10.67 -8.64
CA LEU A 163 7.69 -9.97 -7.71
C LEU A 163 8.41 -9.55 -6.41
N LEU A 164 9.22 -10.42 -5.82
CA LEU A 164 10.05 -10.09 -4.66
C LEU A 164 11.12 -9.04 -4.98
N LEU A 165 11.71 -9.13 -6.17
CA LEU A 165 12.71 -8.20 -6.70
C LEU A 165 12.12 -6.93 -7.31
N THR A 166 10.79 -6.80 -7.34
CA THR A 166 10.05 -5.59 -7.68
C THR A 166 9.57 -4.89 -6.42
N HIS A 167 9.04 -5.63 -5.44
CA HIS A 167 8.59 -5.05 -4.17
C HIS A 167 8.66 -6.05 -3.01
N TYR A 168 9.48 -5.74 -1.99
CA TYR A 168 9.75 -6.65 -0.87
C TYR A 168 8.54 -6.94 0.01
N TRP A 169 7.53 -6.06 0.04
CA TRP A 169 6.27 -6.29 0.76
C TRP A 169 5.46 -7.47 0.18
N SER A 170 5.75 -7.88 -1.06
CA SER A 170 5.16 -9.08 -1.64
C SER A 170 5.46 -10.36 -0.85
N LEU A 171 6.48 -10.34 0.01
CA LEU A 171 6.78 -11.45 0.93
C LEU A 171 5.58 -11.81 1.81
N PHE A 172 4.78 -10.83 2.26
CA PHE A 172 3.57 -11.10 3.05
C PHE A 172 2.51 -11.82 2.22
N LEU A 173 2.29 -11.38 0.98
CA LEU A 173 1.38 -12.04 0.05
C LEU A 173 1.82 -13.48 -0.22
N LEU A 174 3.11 -13.69 -0.50
CA LEU A 174 3.67 -15.01 -0.78
C LEU A 174 3.61 -15.93 0.44
N ALA A 175 3.80 -15.40 1.65
CA ALA A 175 3.64 -16.17 2.88
C ALA A 175 2.20 -16.67 3.04
N VAL A 176 1.20 -15.81 2.81
CA VAL A 176 -0.22 -16.20 2.88
C VAL A 176 -0.58 -17.20 1.80
N VAL A 177 -0.19 -16.95 0.54
CA VAL A 177 -0.46 -17.87 -0.57
C VAL A 177 0.24 -19.21 -0.37
N GLY A 178 1.49 -19.19 0.10
CA GLY A 178 2.27 -20.39 0.41
C GLY A 178 1.63 -21.21 1.53
N ALA A 179 1.23 -20.56 2.63
CA ALA A 179 0.51 -21.21 3.73
C ALA A 179 -0.81 -21.81 3.26
N TRP A 180 -1.57 -21.10 2.42
CA TRP A 180 -2.80 -21.61 1.81
C TRP A 180 -2.56 -22.83 0.92
N CYS A 181 -1.48 -22.83 0.12
CA CYS A 181 -1.10 -23.99 -0.69
C CYS A 181 -0.71 -25.21 0.18
N ILE A 182 0.05 -25.00 1.26
CA ILE A 182 0.47 -26.06 2.19
C ILE A 182 -0.73 -26.62 2.95
N GLY A 183 -1.65 -25.76 3.40
CA GLY A 183 -2.86 -26.15 4.12
C GLY A 183 -3.92 -26.84 3.26
N GLY A 184 -3.63 -27.17 2.00
CA GLY A 184 -4.58 -27.83 1.10
C GLY A 184 -5.75 -26.92 0.69
N GLY A 185 -5.55 -25.60 0.72
CA GLY A 185 -6.57 -24.62 0.39
C GLY A 185 -7.28 -24.97 -0.92
N PRO A 186 -8.62 -24.83 -0.98
CA PRO A 186 -9.42 -25.36 -2.07
C PRO A 186 -8.90 -24.90 -3.43
N GLY A 187 -8.98 -25.74 -4.45
CA GLY A 187 -8.68 -25.32 -5.81
C GLY A 187 -9.52 -24.10 -6.18
N LEU A 188 -8.95 -23.21 -6.99
CA LEU A 188 -9.75 -22.15 -7.59
C LEU A 188 -10.91 -22.79 -8.38
N PRO A 189 -12.16 -22.35 -8.22
CA PRO A 189 -13.30 -22.94 -8.91
C PRO A 189 -13.01 -22.96 -10.41
N SER A 190 -13.04 -24.14 -11.04
CA SER A 190 -12.96 -24.20 -12.49
C SER A 190 -14.30 -23.73 -13.03
N GLY A 191 -14.34 -22.62 -13.76
CA GLY A 191 -15.55 -22.17 -14.46
C GLY A 191 -16.00 -23.17 -15.53
N SER A 192 -16.65 -24.27 -15.12
CA SER A 192 -17.63 -24.95 -15.95
C SER A 192 -18.83 -24.02 -16.09
N ASN A 193 -19.44 -23.99 -17.27
CA ASN A 193 -20.61 -23.15 -17.60
C ASN A 193 -21.89 -23.58 -16.85
N GLU A 194 -21.78 -24.35 -15.78
CA GLU A 194 -22.91 -24.58 -14.89
C GLU A 194 -23.07 -23.30 -14.07
N ALA A 195 -24.08 -22.52 -14.45
CA ALA A 195 -24.57 -21.45 -13.60
C ALA A 195 -24.72 -22.06 -12.18
N PRO A 196 -24.07 -21.49 -11.15
CA PRO A 196 -24.28 -21.98 -9.81
C PRO A 196 -25.77 -21.78 -9.51
N THR A 197 -26.51 -22.88 -9.50
CA THR A 197 -27.78 -22.95 -8.79
C THR A 197 -27.43 -22.69 -7.34
N ALA A 198 -27.58 -21.42 -6.97
CA ALA A 198 -27.34 -20.97 -5.62
C ALA A 198 -28.11 -21.86 -4.64
N PRO A 199 -27.45 -22.27 -3.56
CA PRO A 199 -27.97 -21.85 -2.28
C PRO A 199 -26.96 -20.89 -1.65
N GLY A 200 -27.32 -19.60 -1.69
CA GLY A 200 -26.91 -18.60 -0.71
C GLY A 200 -25.43 -18.51 -0.36
N PHE A 201 -24.55 -18.12 -1.30
CA PHE A 201 -23.41 -17.29 -0.90
C PHE A 201 -23.93 -15.86 -0.73
N ALA A 202 -24.73 -15.67 0.33
CA ALA A 202 -25.00 -14.35 0.85
C ALA A 202 -23.64 -13.73 1.15
N MET A 203 -23.38 -12.58 0.53
CA MET A 203 -22.33 -11.66 0.89
C MET A 203 -22.56 -11.26 2.35
N GLN A 204 -22.09 -12.08 3.30
CA GLN A 204 -22.05 -11.74 4.70
C GLN A 204 -20.89 -10.76 4.85
N PRO A 205 -21.15 -9.47 5.14
CA PRO A 205 -20.08 -8.55 5.47
C PRO A 205 -19.46 -9.04 6.78
N ALA A 206 -18.16 -9.37 6.74
CA ALA A 206 -17.24 -9.30 7.86
C ALA A 206 -17.77 -9.77 9.25
N THR A 207 -18.13 -11.06 9.38
CA THR A 207 -18.40 -11.69 10.68
C THR A 207 -17.28 -12.54 11.32
N PRO A 208 -15.96 -12.42 11.00
CA PRO A 208 -14.94 -12.99 11.89
C PRO A 208 -14.38 -11.98 12.90
N ILE A 209 -14.54 -10.66 12.70
CA ILE A 209 -13.94 -9.65 13.60
C ILE A 209 -14.75 -9.46 14.90
N LEU A 210 -16.07 -9.64 14.86
CA LEU A 210 -16.91 -9.52 16.07
C LEU A 210 -17.02 -10.81 16.89
N ALA A 211 -16.80 -11.99 16.30
CA ALA A 211 -16.80 -13.26 17.02
C ALA A 211 -15.54 -13.47 17.89
N TYR A 212 -14.44 -12.78 17.56
CA TYR A 212 -13.22 -12.78 18.38
C TYR A 212 -13.34 -11.86 19.62
N ALA A 213 -14.27 -10.89 19.60
CA ALA A 213 -14.47 -9.94 20.69
C ALA A 213 -15.47 -10.42 21.76
N SER A 214 -16.28 -11.45 21.49
CA SER A 214 -17.29 -11.96 22.44
C SER A 214 -16.80 -13.07 23.37
N ASP A 215 -15.60 -13.62 23.16
CA ASP A 215 -15.11 -14.79 23.92
C ASP A 215 -14.22 -14.44 25.14
N ARG A 216 -14.17 -13.16 25.53
CA ARG A 216 -13.44 -12.69 26.73
C ARG A 216 -14.28 -11.97 27.79
N THR A 217 -15.60 -12.16 27.80
CA THR A 217 -16.47 -11.64 28.88
C THR A 217 -17.10 -12.73 29.76
N SER A 218 -16.71 -14.00 29.59
CA SER A 218 -17.25 -15.13 30.39
C SER A 218 -16.24 -15.75 31.37
N ALA A 219 -14.97 -15.34 31.38
CA ALA A 219 -13.95 -15.84 32.31
C ALA A 219 -13.75 -14.95 33.55
N GLY A 220 -14.84 -14.37 34.06
CA GLY A 220 -14.83 -13.47 35.22
C GLY A 220 -15.85 -13.87 36.29
N ARG A 221 -16.01 -15.18 36.56
CA ARG A 221 -16.94 -15.62 37.61
C ARG A 221 -16.59 -16.97 38.20
N LEU A 222 -15.44 -17.05 38.88
CA LEU A 222 -15.18 -18.10 39.89
C LEU A 222 -13.99 -17.65 40.75
N HIS A 223 -14.30 -16.95 41.84
CA HIS A 223 -13.67 -17.13 43.16
C HIS A 223 -14.32 -16.14 44.15
N ARG A 224 -15.48 -16.53 44.67
CA ARG A 224 -15.88 -16.19 46.04
C ARG A 224 -15.85 -17.48 46.84
N ARG A 225 -14.95 -17.55 47.82
CA ARG A 225 -15.11 -18.24 49.10
C ARG A 225 -13.84 -17.98 49.89
N PHE A 226 -13.91 -17.04 50.82
CA PHE A 226 -13.57 -17.29 52.22
C PHE A 226 -14.15 -16.14 53.04
N SER A 227 -15.16 -16.48 53.84
CA SER A 227 -15.73 -15.66 54.90
C SER A 227 -15.04 -16.09 56.19
N ILE A 228 -14.48 -15.15 56.95
CA ILE A 228 -14.21 -15.32 58.37
C ILE A 228 -14.72 -14.09 59.11
N ALA A 229 -15.82 -14.35 59.83
CA ALA A 229 -16.24 -13.92 61.15
C ALA A 229 -15.82 -12.56 61.75
N SER A 230 -16.84 -12.01 62.40
CA SER A 230 -16.93 -10.80 63.21
C SER A 230 -15.98 -10.72 64.41
N ARG A 231 -15.66 -9.48 64.81
CA ARG A 231 -15.67 -9.08 66.23
C ARG A 231 -15.86 -7.58 66.41
N SER A 232 -16.64 -7.27 67.45
CA SER A 232 -17.22 -6.01 67.89
C SER A 232 -16.33 -5.20 68.84
N GLY A 233 -16.59 -3.88 68.91
CA GLY A 233 -16.20 -2.96 69.99
C GLY A 233 -15.52 -1.70 69.42
N GLY A 234 -15.85 -0.44 69.73
CA GLY A 234 -16.72 0.18 70.74
C GLY A 234 -16.04 1.46 71.24
N ARG A 235 -16.74 2.61 71.20
CA ARG A 235 -16.50 3.90 71.95
C ARG A 235 -15.20 4.67 71.59
N THR A 236 -15.00 5.99 71.71
CA THR A 236 -15.76 7.23 72.08
C THR A 236 -14.81 8.44 71.87
N GLY A 237 -15.34 9.61 71.48
CA GLY A 237 -14.84 10.98 71.76
C GLY A 237 -13.54 11.44 71.08
N THR A 238 -13.17 12.73 70.95
CA THR A 238 -13.80 14.07 71.10
C THR A 238 -12.72 15.10 70.74
N SER A 239 -13.07 16.15 69.98
CA SER A 239 -12.42 17.49 69.87
C SER A 239 -10.96 17.56 69.31
N SER A 240 -10.46 18.61 68.66
CA SER A 240 -10.80 20.04 68.62
C SER A 240 -10.23 20.76 67.37
N ARG A 241 -11.04 21.67 66.79
CA ARG A 241 -10.79 23.07 66.30
C ARG A 241 -9.37 23.49 65.89
N SER A 242 -9.14 24.21 64.78
CA SER A 242 -9.53 25.62 64.50
C SER A 242 -9.55 25.92 62.98
N ARG A 243 -10.57 26.57 62.37
CA ARG A 243 -10.82 28.04 62.24
C ARG A 243 -9.58 28.83 61.74
N CYS A 244 -9.62 29.76 60.77
CA CYS A 244 -10.64 30.64 60.17
C CYS A 244 -10.18 31.02 58.74
N ALA A 245 -11.06 31.01 57.73
CA ALA A 245 -11.87 32.13 57.22
C ALA A 245 -11.06 33.14 56.37
N ARG A 246 -11.36 33.23 55.06
CA ARG A 246 -12.13 34.32 54.38
C ARG A 246 -11.24 35.52 54.03
N SER A 247 -11.38 36.20 52.90
CA SER A 247 -12.44 36.29 51.90
C SER A 247 -11.89 37.03 50.66
N SER A 248 -12.33 36.65 49.46
CA SER A 248 -13.22 37.43 48.57
C SER A 248 -12.54 38.47 47.68
N GLY A 249 -12.91 38.44 46.38
CA GLY A 249 -12.76 39.63 45.53
C GLY A 249 -12.62 39.31 44.04
N THR A 250 -13.75 39.03 43.40
CA THR A 250 -13.95 38.89 41.95
C THR A 250 -13.50 40.11 41.14
N ALA A 251 -12.91 39.92 39.96
CA ALA A 251 -13.13 40.78 38.79
C ALA A 251 -12.67 40.12 37.47
N PHE A 252 -13.39 40.49 36.43
CA PHE A 252 -13.51 39.95 35.08
C PHE A 252 -12.80 40.90 34.10
N HIS A 253 -11.94 40.42 33.18
CA HIS A 253 -11.77 40.94 31.80
C HIS A 253 -10.59 40.28 31.04
N SER A 254 -10.93 39.56 29.96
CA SER A 254 -10.61 39.86 28.55
C SER A 254 -9.21 40.39 28.14
N ARG A 255 -8.70 39.74 27.07
CA ARG A 255 -7.72 40.18 26.03
C ARG A 255 -6.22 39.94 26.25
N SER A 256 -5.71 39.03 25.41
CA SER A 256 -4.72 39.29 24.34
C SER A 256 -3.52 40.18 24.68
N LYS A 257 -2.31 39.61 24.57
CA LYS A 257 -1.25 40.09 23.65
C LYS A 257 0.00 39.20 23.68
N ASN A 258 0.55 39.00 22.49
CA ASN A 258 1.95 38.66 22.19
C ASN A 258 2.95 39.51 22.99
N SER A 259 4.12 38.93 23.31
CA SER A 259 5.49 39.47 23.13
C SER A 259 6.47 38.54 23.87
N VAL A 260 7.41 37.87 23.20
CA VAL A 260 8.78 38.33 22.86
C VAL A 260 9.63 38.63 24.11
N LEU A 261 10.64 37.79 24.37
CA LEU A 261 11.96 38.07 24.99
C LEU A 261 12.68 36.71 25.14
N ALA A 262 13.61 36.33 24.24
CA ALA A 262 15.01 36.73 24.18
C ALA A 262 15.79 36.42 25.49
N LEU A 263 16.56 35.33 25.48
CA LEU A 263 17.68 35.12 26.40
C LEU A 263 18.99 34.92 25.61
N THR A 264 19.89 35.85 25.88
CA THR A 264 21.33 35.99 25.61
C THR A 264 22.14 34.69 25.80
N ALA A 265 22.96 34.26 24.84
CA ALA A 265 24.34 34.66 24.49
C ALA A 265 25.45 34.01 25.36
N ALA A 266 26.25 33.13 24.73
CA ALA A 266 27.60 32.69 25.13
C ALA A 266 28.31 32.03 23.90
N PRO A 267 29.66 31.97 23.84
CA PRO A 267 30.41 32.52 22.71
C PRO A 267 30.87 31.53 21.62
N ARG A 268 31.17 32.10 20.44
CA ARG A 268 31.78 31.46 19.25
C ARG A 268 33.30 31.50 19.32
N SER A 269 33.93 30.36 19.01
CA SER A 269 35.27 30.27 18.41
C SER A 269 35.37 29.01 17.54
N ASP A 270 35.85 29.21 16.31
CA ASP A 270 36.44 28.22 15.42
C ASP A 270 35.54 27.18 14.73
N ILE A 271 34.93 27.57 13.61
CA ILE A 271 34.71 26.64 12.49
C ILE A 271 35.17 27.29 11.19
N ARG A 272 36.22 26.70 10.60
CA ARG A 272 36.80 27.05 9.31
C ARG A 272 35.81 26.82 8.17
N ALA A 273 35.89 27.72 7.21
CA ALA A 273 35.17 27.71 5.95
C ALA A 273 35.33 26.40 5.16
N ILE A 274 34.21 25.87 4.66
CA ILE A 274 34.17 24.99 3.49
C ILE A 274 33.31 25.71 2.46
N SER A 275 33.98 26.16 1.41
CA SER A 275 33.45 26.84 0.23
C SER A 275 32.52 25.94 -0.59
N ALA A 276 31.32 26.44 -0.87
CA ALA A 276 30.42 25.88 -1.88
C ALA A 276 30.83 26.38 -3.29
N PRO A 277 30.83 25.53 -4.33
CA PRO A 277 30.91 26.01 -5.71
C PRO A 277 29.53 26.47 -6.18
N SER A 278 29.46 27.77 -6.47
CA SER A 278 28.45 28.48 -7.22
C SER A 278 28.38 28.00 -8.68
N CYS A 279 27.19 27.56 -9.14
CA CYS A 279 26.81 27.62 -10.55
C CYS A 279 25.28 27.50 -10.71
N TRP A 280 24.57 28.58 -10.39
CA TRP A 280 23.20 28.84 -10.86
C TRP A 280 23.28 30.12 -11.68
N SER A 281 23.26 29.98 -13.00
CA SER A 281 23.03 31.10 -13.92
C SER A 281 21.76 30.82 -14.69
N ALA A 282 20.83 31.76 -14.51
CA ALA A 282 19.50 31.84 -15.08
C ALA A 282 19.48 31.74 -16.61
N VAL A 283 18.40 31.15 -17.15
CA VAL A 283 17.85 31.54 -18.45
C VAL A 283 16.35 31.77 -18.28
N SER A 284 16.01 33.05 -18.36
CA SER A 284 14.67 33.62 -18.44
C SER A 284 14.16 33.59 -19.88
N THR A 285 12.88 33.24 -20.04
CA THR A 285 11.89 33.75 -21.01
C THR A 285 12.39 34.35 -22.34
N ALA A 286 12.03 33.69 -23.44
CA ALA A 286 11.44 34.28 -24.65
C ALA A 286 10.59 33.20 -25.34
#